data_AF-A0A1D8TND5-F1
#
_entry.id   AF-A0A1D8TND5-F1
#
_cell.length_a   1.000
_cell.length_b   1.000
_cell.length_c   1.000
_cell.angle_alpha   90.00
_cell.angle_beta   90.00
_cell.angle_gamma   90.00
#
_symmetry.space_group_name_H-M   'P 1'
#
loop_
_entity.id
_entity.type
_entity.pdbx_description
1 polymer ?
#
loop_
_entity_poly.entity_id
_entity_poly.type
_entity_poly.pdbx_seq_one_letter_code
_entity_poly.pdbx_strand_id
1 'polypeptide(L)'
;MATLIDRVKSLSNISASELNSIKSLPKSIQNQEVPSPRLPNPVAARFSLRSTQIKQLVPNDSGLQRLSSKSIISGPFNFIIGTPNPDFLVGTNKNDLILGRGGNDVIIAVGGNDLVFGEGGNDIVIAGSGNDFVSGGSGNDFVFGSSGNDSLDGGSGNDSLFGGTGTNNFIGSSGNDVLDGEEGKDTVDYTGLGRAITLLPTGIVNKSGLGQDELIRVETIIGDAGQANTIDASSAGSGASVNVNLQKNSLQINVVNGPVLNRTVQNFVNVKGAGRNDTIIGDNNSNQLTGGAGSDNITGAGGNDTIVGVDPNSKKPGVNEIDVLTGGAGADKFVIGDSKNPYYVGRGGFLGLNDYALVKDFQSGTDKIQLHKGSNYIFGSNFIAIKKGFLSFKTSDTSIASAEQIAKNIAGGKSNGVQSQLTTGDSLKSVQIVPNFGFDVIAIVSGGYNQGDLSFV
;
A
#
# COMPACT_ATOMS: atom_id res chain seq x y z
N MET A 1 21.70 -26.33 -31.40
CA MET A 1 21.26 -26.09 -30.02
C MET A 1 20.74 -27.40 -29.44
N ALA A 2 20.25 -27.40 -28.21
CA ALA A 2 19.59 -28.49 -27.49
C ALA A 2 18.76 -27.83 -26.37
N THR A 3 18.05 -28.59 -25.56
CA THR A 3 17.26 -27.99 -24.48
C THR A 3 18.16 -27.52 -23.33
N LEU A 4 17.73 -26.50 -22.59
CA LEU A 4 18.42 -26.03 -21.39
C LEU A 4 18.70 -27.20 -20.43
N ILE A 5 17.69 -28.03 -20.18
CA ILE A 5 17.83 -29.14 -19.24
C ILE A 5 18.86 -30.19 -19.69
N ASP A 6 18.97 -30.45 -20.99
CA ASP A 6 19.97 -31.40 -21.50
C ASP A 6 21.39 -30.84 -21.41
N ARG A 7 21.55 -29.52 -21.56
CA ARG A 7 22.84 -28.85 -21.36
C ARG A 7 23.26 -28.91 -19.92
N VAL A 8 22.37 -28.52 -19.01
CA VAL A 8 22.64 -28.51 -17.57
C VAL A 8 23.03 -29.91 -17.08
N LYS A 9 22.35 -30.97 -17.54
CA LYS A 9 22.72 -32.36 -17.20
C LYS A 9 24.14 -32.76 -17.65
N SER A 10 24.65 -32.16 -18.71
CA SER A 10 25.99 -32.45 -19.25
C SER A 10 27.11 -31.70 -18.53
N LEU A 11 26.77 -30.71 -17.70
CA LEU A 11 27.72 -29.88 -16.97
C LEU A 11 28.15 -30.57 -15.67
N SER A 12 29.47 -30.71 -15.48
CA SER A 12 30.03 -31.39 -14.30
C SER A 12 30.05 -30.52 -13.03
N ASN A 13 29.85 -29.21 -13.15
CA ASN A 13 29.89 -28.24 -12.05
C ASN A 13 28.52 -27.96 -11.42
N ILE A 14 27.44 -28.52 -11.96
CA ILE A 14 26.08 -28.37 -11.44
C ILE A 14 25.80 -29.49 -10.43
N SER A 15 25.47 -29.11 -9.20
CA SER A 15 25.06 -30.02 -8.15
C SER A 15 23.70 -30.68 -8.45
N ALA A 16 23.43 -31.80 -7.80
CA ALA A 16 22.14 -32.47 -7.94
C ALA A 16 20.97 -31.60 -7.43
N SER A 17 21.21 -30.77 -6.41
CA SER A 17 20.23 -29.81 -5.88
C SER A 17 19.89 -28.74 -6.92
N GLU A 18 20.88 -28.08 -7.50
CA GLU A 18 20.67 -27.05 -8.54
C GLU A 18 19.96 -27.64 -9.76
N LEU A 19 20.38 -28.83 -10.21
CA LEU A 19 19.69 -29.51 -11.32
C LEU A 19 18.22 -29.81 -10.98
N ASN A 20 17.89 -30.10 -9.72
CA ASN A 20 16.51 -30.33 -9.31
C ASN A 20 15.71 -29.01 -9.25
N SER A 21 16.30 -27.91 -8.80
CA SER A 21 15.68 -26.58 -8.85
C SER A 21 15.38 -26.16 -10.30
N ILE A 22 16.27 -26.46 -11.24
CA ILE A 22 16.02 -26.19 -12.67
C ILE A 22 14.89 -27.09 -13.22
N LYS A 23 14.77 -28.32 -12.73
CA LYS A 23 13.68 -29.23 -13.12
C LYS A 23 12.31 -28.86 -12.54
N SER A 24 12.25 -28.05 -11.48
CA SER A 24 10.97 -27.56 -10.95
C SER A 24 10.42 -26.35 -11.71
N LEU A 25 11.25 -25.68 -12.52
CA LEU A 25 10.84 -24.55 -13.34
C LEU A 25 9.77 -24.92 -14.38
N PRO A 26 9.01 -23.95 -14.93
CA PRO A 26 8.07 -24.21 -16.01
C PRO A 26 8.72 -24.89 -17.23
N LYS A 27 7.98 -25.75 -17.93
CA LYS A 27 8.48 -26.44 -19.14
C LYS A 27 8.91 -25.48 -20.25
N SER A 28 8.33 -24.28 -20.31
CA SER A 28 8.74 -23.22 -21.24
C SER A 28 10.20 -22.81 -21.01
N ILE A 29 10.64 -22.74 -19.75
CA ILE A 29 12.03 -22.43 -19.39
C ILE A 29 12.92 -23.66 -19.61
N GLN A 30 12.51 -24.85 -19.15
CA GLN A 30 13.32 -26.07 -19.28
C GLN A 30 13.63 -26.45 -20.74
N ASN A 31 12.68 -26.19 -21.65
CA ASN A 31 12.78 -26.55 -23.06
C ASN A 31 13.43 -25.45 -23.92
N GLN A 32 13.87 -24.33 -23.32
CA GLN A 32 14.53 -23.26 -24.03
C GLN A 32 15.76 -23.79 -24.78
N GLU A 33 15.86 -23.48 -26.07
CA GLU A 33 17.05 -23.84 -26.85
C GLU A 33 18.18 -22.85 -26.57
N VAL A 34 19.29 -23.37 -26.04
CA VAL A 34 20.47 -22.52 -25.72
C VAL A 34 21.68 -22.85 -26.61
N PRO A 35 22.66 -21.96 -26.80
CA PRO A 35 23.94 -22.31 -27.45
C PRO A 35 24.81 -23.21 -26.56
N SER A 36 26.06 -23.45 -26.97
CA SER A 36 27.05 -24.07 -26.06
C SER A 36 27.41 -23.10 -24.93
N PRO A 37 27.62 -23.58 -23.70
CA PRO A 37 27.88 -22.72 -22.55
C PRO A 37 29.21 -21.96 -22.70
N ARG A 38 29.18 -20.67 -22.37
CA ARG A 38 30.36 -19.86 -22.11
C ARG A 38 30.69 -19.97 -20.62
N LEU A 39 31.85 -20.55 -20.34
CA LEU A 39 32.36 -20.77 -18.98
C LEU A 39 33.34 -19.65 -18.58
N PRO A 40 33.51 -19.40 -17.26
CA PRO A 40 34.46 -18.42 -16.76
C PRO A 40 35.89 -18.70 -17.23
N ASN A 41 36.62 -17.64 -17.54
CA ASN A 41 38.03 -17.77 -17.92
C ASN A 41 38.85 -18.22 -16.70
N PRO A 42 39.51 -19.38 -16.72
CA PRO A 42 40.26 -19.91 -15.58
C PRO A 42 41.48 -19.06 -15.18
N VAL A 43 41.87 -18.08 -16.01
CA VAL A 43 43.00 -17.16 -15.79
C VAL A 43 42.54 -15.80 -15.23
N ALA A 44 41.23 -15.56 -15.07
CA ALA A 44 40.74 -14.30 -14.51
C ALA A 44 41.30 -14.11 -13.09
N ALA A 45 42.09 -13.05 -12.90
CA ALA A 45 42.58 -12.68 -11.58
C ALA A 45 41.37 -12.46 -10.67
N ARG A 46 41.39 -13.10 -9.49
CA ARG A 46 40.34 -12.90 -8.50
C ARG A 46 40.41 -11.48 -7.99
N PHE A 47 39.41 -10.67 -8.33
CA PHE A 47 39.34 -9.27 -7.91
C PHE A 47 38.32 -9.13 -6.79
N SER A 48 38.68 -8.34 -5.77
CA SER A 48 37.70 -7.79 -4.84
C SER A 48 37.25 -6.43 -5.38
N LEU A 49 35.96 -6.33 -5.71
CA LEU A 49 35.36 -5.09 -6.19
C LEU A 49 34.67 -4.37 -5.02
N ARG A 50 34.89 -3.07 -4.92
CA ARG A 50 34.07 -2.19 -4.07
C ARG A 50 32.78 -1.84 -4.81
N SER A 51 31.76 -1.46 -4.05
CA SER A 51 30.48 -0.96 -4.57
C SER A 51 30.64 0.13 -5.63
N THR A 52 31.56 1.06 -5.43
CA THR A 52 31.87 2.14 -6.38
C THR A 52 32.45 1.63 -7.70
N GLN A 53 33.17 0.50 -7.68
CA GLN A 53 33.73 -0.11 -8.88
C GLN A 53 32.66 -0.91 -9.63
N ILE A 54 31.75 -1.59 -8.93
CA ILE A 54 30.60 -2.29 -9.54
C ILE A 54 29.71 -1.28 -10.27
N LYS A 55 29.41 -0.13 -9.65
CA LYS A 55 28.67 0.98 -10.29
C LYS A 55 29.35 1.55 -11.54
N GLN A 56 30.66 1.38 -11.71
CA GLN A 56 31.35 1.79 -12.94
C GLN A 56 31.19 0.76 -14.07
N LEU A 57 30.93 -0.51 -13.74
CA LEU A 57 30.77 -1.57 -14.73
C LEU A 57 29.38 -1.54 -15.38
N VAL A 58 28.36 -1.21 -14.59
CA VAL A 58 26.95 -1.14 -15.00
C VAL A 58 26.34 0.19 -14.53
N PRO A 59 26.77 1.33 -15.10
CA PRO A 59 26.45 2.66 -14.59
C PRO A 59 24.97 3.05 -14.72
N ASN A 60 24.24 2.39 -15.62
CA ASN A 60 22.84 2.67 -15.92
C ASN A 60 21.85 1.74 -15.22
N ASP A 61 22.35 0.81 -14.40
CA ASP A 61 21.52 -0.14 -13.67
C ASP A 61 20.79 0.56 -12.52
N SER A 62 19.46 0.63 -12.62
CA SER A 62 18.62 1.30 -11.62
C SER A 62 18.61 0.57 -10.28
N GLY A 63 18.77 -0.75 -10.27
CA GLY A 63 18.81 -1.57 -9.05
C GLY A 63 20.01 -1.25 -8.19
N LEU A 64 21.19 -1.14 -8.78
CA LEU A 64 22.42 -0.75 -8.09
C LEU A 64 22.41 0.68 -7.56
N GLN A 65 21.64 1.58 -8.17
CA GLN A 65 21.45 2.93 -7.62
C GLN A 65 20.62 2.91 -6.34
N ARG A 66 19.69 1.96 -6.23
CA ARG A 66 18.79 1.78 -5.09
C ARG A 66 19.39 0.90 -3.99
N LEU A 67 20.37 0.06 -4.31
CA LEU A 67 21.11 -0.69 -3.31
C LEU A 67 22.00 0.19 -2.43
N SER A 68 21.87 0.00 -1.12
CA SER A 68 22.80 0.58 -0.15
C SER A 68 24.19 -0.08 -0.25
N SER A 69 25.26 0.66 0.06
CA SER A 69 26.63 0.15 0.05
C SER A 69 26.89 -1.04 0.99
N LYS A 70 25.95 -1.38 1.88
CA LYS A 70 26.02 -2.51 2.82
C LYS A 70 25.44 -3.81 2.25
N SER A 71 24.61 -3.74 1.21
CA SER A 71 23.94 -4.92 0.61
C SER A 71 24.80 -5.60 -0.46
N ILE A 72 26.00 -5.10 -0.74
CA ILE A 72 26.84 -5.61 -1.81
C ILE A 72 27.74 -6.72 -1.27
N ILE A 73 27.67 -7.87 -1.95
CA ILE A 73 28.49 -9.03 -1.70
C ILE A 73 29.97 -8.63 -1.87
N SER A 74 30.78 -8.90 -0.84
CA SER A 74 32.21 -8.65 -0.85
C SER A 74 32.96 -9.97 -0.96
N GLY A 75 33.75 -10.14 -2.01
CA GLY A 75 34.58 -11.32 -2.18
C GLY A 75 35.47 -11.24 -3.41
N PRO A 76 36.42 -12.17 -3.54
CA PRO A 76 37.01 -12.45 -4.84
C PRO A 76 35.94 -13.03 -5.77
N PHE A 77 35.66 -12.36 -6.88
CA PHE A 77 34.75 -12.86 -7.91
C PHE A 77 35.52 -13.56 -9.03
N ASN A 78 34.98 -14.65 -9.61
CA ASN A 78 35.33 -14.96 -11.00
C ASN A 78 34.47 -14.10 -11.93
N PHE A 79 34.96 -13.86 -13.14
CA PHE A 79 34.35 -12.88 -14.03
C PHE A 79 33.92 -13.52 -15.35
N ILE A 80 32.66 -13.28 -15.71
CA ILE A 80 32.01 -13.79 -16.91
C ILE A 80 31.36 -12.60 -17.63
N ILE A 81 31.66 -12.48 -18.92
CA ILE A 81 31.05 -11.47 -19.77
C ILE A 81 30.51 -12.15 -21.03
N GLY A 82 29.23 -11.93 -21.29
CA GLY A 82 28.54 -12.22 -22.52
C GLY A 82 28.90 -11.26 -23.64
N THR A 83 28.10 -11.31 -24.68
CA THR A 83 28.20 -10.52 -25.90
C THR A 83 26.92 -9.70 -26.05
N PRO A 84 26.80 -8.85 -27.08
CA PRO A 84 25.53 -8.19 -27.37
C PRO A 84 24.49 -9.11 -28.05
N ASN A 85 24.71 -10.43 -28.09
CA ASN A 85 23.84 -11.42 -28.72
C ASN A 85 23.46 -12.49 -27.69
N PRO A 86 22.38 -13.27 -27.90
CA PRO A 86 21.99 -14.35 -27.01
C PRO A 86 23.13 -15.29 -26.65
N ASP A 87 23.47 -15.34 -25.37
CA ASP A 87 24.49 -16.18 -24.77
C ASP A 87 23.90 -17.23 -23.81
N PHE A 88 24.67 -18.27 -23.55
CA PHE A 88 24.41 -19.20 -22.44
C PHE A 88 25.59 -19.11 -21.48
N LEU A 89 25.41 -18.42 -20.36
CA LEU A 89 26.46 -18.15 -19.38
C LEU A 89 26.29 -19.09 -18.18
N VAL A 90 27.37 -19.72 -17.76
CA VAL A 90 27.36 -20.61 -16.58
C VAL A 90 28.51 -20.27 -15.65
N GLY A 91 28.17 -19.95 -14.39
CA GLY A 91 29.09 -19.69 -13.29
C GLY A 91 29.73 -20.93 -12.69
N THR A 92 30.18 -20.78 -11.46
CA THR A 92 30.94 -21.76 -10.66
C THR A 92 30.30 -21.93 -9.29
N ASN A 93 30.85 -22.82 -8.47
CA ASN A 93 30.44 -22.94 -7.06
C ASN A 93 31.10 -21.89 -6.14
N LYS A 94 31.45 -20.71 -6.68
CA LYS A 94 32.06 -19.59 -5.96
C LYS A 94 31.45 -18.32 -6.49
N ASN A 95 31.51 -17.26 -5.68
CA ASN A 95 31.09 -15.92 -6.05
C ASN A 95 31.57 -15.53 -7.46
N ASP A 96 30.62 -15.21 -8.32
CA ASP A 96 30.80 -14.81 -9.70
C ASP A 96 30.22 -13.42 -9.94
N LEU A 97 30.87 -12.66 -10.83
CA LEU A 97 30.31 -11.47 -11.44
C LEU A 97 30.01 -11.81 -12.89
N ILE A 98 28.73 -11.80 -13.24
CA ILE A 98 28.23 -12.19 -14.55
C ILE A 98 27.54 -10.99 -15.20
N LEU A 99 28.00 -10.63 -16.40
CA LEU A 99 27.44 -9.57 -17.24
C LEU A 99 26.91 -10.18 -18.54
N GLY A 100 25.58 -10.24 -18.72
CA GLY A 100 24.91 -10.70 -19.94
C GLY A 100 25.16 -9.77 -21.12
N ARG A 101 24.97 -8.46 -20.85
CA ARG A 101 25.09 -7.31 -21.77
C ARG A 101 23.88 -7.11 -22.66
N GLY A 102 23.73 -7.89 -23.70
CA GLY A 102 22.73 -7.61 -24.72
C GLY A 102 22.25 -8.90 -25.37
N GLY A 103 21.00 -8.91 -25.81
CA GLY A 103 20.38 -10.12 -26.34
C GLY A 103 19.70 -10.92 -25.24
N ASN A 104 18.93 -11.93 -25.63
CA ASN A 104 18.16 -12.75 -24.70
C ASN A 104 19.06 -13.87 -24.17
N ASP A 105 19.60 -13.67 -22.98
CA ASP A 105 20.58 -14.54 -22.38
C ASP A 105 19.93 -15.61 -21.51
N VAL A 106 20.63 -16.73 -21.36
CA VAL A 106 20.36 -17.70 -20.29
C VAL A 106 21.57 -17.74 -19.37
N ILE A 107 21.35 -17.41 -18.11
CA ILE A 107 22.40 -17.28 -17.11
C ILE A 107 22.11 -18.25 -15.95
N ILE A 108 23.10 -19.07 -15.60
CA ILE A 108 23.07 -19.93 -14.41
C ILE A 108 24.31 -19.62 -13.58
N ALA A 109 24.16 -18.93 -12.44
CA ALA A 109 25.31 -18.52 -11.64
C ALA A 109 25.89 -19.65 -10.77
N VAL A 110 25.05 -20.66 -10.46
CA VAL A 110 25.41 -21.92 -9.78
C VAL A 110 25.47 -21.74 -8.28
N GLY A 111 26.63 -21.49 -7.67
CA GLY A 111 26.68 -21.35 -6.22
C GLY A 111 27.75 -20.39 -5.74
N GLY A 112 27.64 -19.96 -4.49
CA GLY A 112 28.37 -18.79 -4.02
C GLY A 112 27.44 -17.59 -3.98
N ASN A 113 27.96 -16.46 -3.50
CA ASN A 113 27.19 -15.22 -3.46
C ASN A 113 27.54 -14.43 -4.72
N ASP A 114 26.61 -14.39 -5.67
CA ASP A 114 26.85 -13.92 -7.03
C ASP A 114 26.30 -12.52 -7.28
N LEU A 115 26.93 -11.83 -8.22
CA LEU A 115 26.46 -10.58 -8.79
C LEU A 115 26.11 -10.82 -10.26
N VAL A 116 24.82 -10.82 -10.59
CA VAL A 116 24.34 -11.15 -11.94
C VAL A 116 23.59 -9.99 -12.54
N PHE A 117 23.96 -9.61 -13.76
CA PHE A 117 23.33 -8.55 -14.53
C PHE A 117 22.98 -9.09 -15.92
N GLY A 118 21.69 -9.23 -16.24
CA GLY A 118 21.23 -9.55 -17.61
C GLY A 118 21.48 -8.40 -18.58
N GLU A 119 21.27 -7.17 -18.08
CA GLU A 119 21.40 -5.90 -18.78
C GLU A 119 20.32 -5.65 -19.83
N GLY A 120 20.38 -6.23 -21.04
CA GLY A 120 19.45 -5.85 -22.10
C GLY A 120 18.97 -7.02 -22.94
N GLY A 121 17.69 -7.32 -22.88
CA GLY A 121 17.12 -8.49 -23.54
C GLY A 121 16.02 -9.08 -22.68
N ASN A 122 15.38 -10.15 -23.16
CA ASN A 122 14.49 -10.93 -22.31
C ASN A 122 15.29 -12.12 -21.77
N ASP A 123 15.81 -11.98 -20.56
CA ASP A 123 16.80 -12.88 -19.99
C ASP A 123 16.15 -13.94 -19.09
N ILE A 124 16.80 -15.09 -18.99
CA ILE A 124 16.48 -16.14 -18.01
C ILE A 124 17.67 -16.25 -17.07
N VAL A 125 17.48 -15.84 -15.82
CA VAL A 125 18.52 -15.87 -14.80
C VAL A 125 18.15 -16.84 -13.68
N ILE A 126 19.07 -17.76 -13.39
CA ILE A 126 18.99 -18.70 -12.27
C ILE A 126 20.22 -18.45 -11.40
N ALA A 127 20.01 -17.82 -10.24
CA ALA A 127 21.11 -17.39 -9.37
C ALA A 127 21.77 -18.62 -8.72
N GLY A 128 20.97 -19.43 -8.03
CA GLY A 128 21.40 -20.74 -7.56
C GLY A 128 21.58 -20.74 -6.05
N SER A 129 22.69 -21.26 -5.54
CA SER A 129 22.87 -21.39 -4.08
C SER A 129 23.79 -20.33 -3.50
N GLY A 130 23.26 -19.53 -2.57
CA GLY A 130 24.01 -18.45 -1.93
C GLY A 130 23.13 -17.23 -1.75
N ASN A 131 23.69 -16.14 -1.23
CA ASN A 131 22.95 -14.89 -1.14
C ASN A 131 23.34 -14.06 -2.36
N ASP A 132 22.46 -14.01 -3.34
CA ASP A 132 22.75 -13.44 -4.64
C ASP A 132 22.16 -12.05 -4.80
N PHE A 133 22.78 -11.25 -5.66
CA PHE A 133 22.15 -10.07 -6.22
C PHE A 133 21.96 -10.27 -7.72
N VAL A 134 20.72 -10.11 -8.17
CA VAL A 134 20.36 -10.25 -9.58
C VAL A 134 19.64 -9.00 -10.05
N SER A 135 20.09 -8.44 -11.17
CA SER A 135 19.31 -7.51 -11.98
C SER A 135 19.04 -8.10 -13.36
N GLY A 136 17.77 -8.20 -13.76
CA GLY A 136 17.36 -8.56 -15.11
C GLY A 136 17.81 -7.51 -16.12
N GLY A 137 17.36 -6.27 -15.91
CA GLY A 137 17.82 -5.11 -16.68
C GLY A 137 16.68 -4.54 -17.50
N SER A 138 16.81 -4.46 -18.81
CA SER A 138 15.73 -4.01 -19.69
C SER A 138 15.20 -5.14 -20.56
N GLY A 139 13.89 -5.33 -20.57
CA GLY A 139 13.22 -6.41 -21.29
C GLY A 139 12.33 -7.18 -20.33
N ASN A 140 11.68 -8.24 -20.79
CA ASN A 140 10.81 -9.06 -19.94
C ASN A 140 11.60 -10.26 -19.44
N ASP A 141 12.04 -10.17 -18.19
CA ASP A 141 13.01 -11.10 -17.62
C ASP A 141 12.34 -12.17 -16.74
N PHE A 142 12.94 -13.35 -16.71
CA PHE A 142 12.63 -14.41 -15.77
C PHE A 142 13.80 -14.56 -14.81
N VAL A 143 13.59 -14.32 -13.52
CA VAL A 143 14.62 -14.40 -12.48
C VAL A 143 14.21 -15.38 -11.40
N PHE A 144 15.10 -16.33 -11.07
CA PHE A 144 14.90 -17.27 -9.97
C PHE A 144 16.10 -17.27 -9.02
N GLY A 145 15.88 -16.81 -7.79
CA GLY A 145 16.89 -16.75 -6.71
C GLY A 145 17.38 -18.13 -6.28
N SER A 146 16.47 -19.11 -6.25
CA SER A 146 16.72 -20.49 -5.79
C SER A 146 16.94 -20.62 -4.28
N SER A 147 18.16 -20.59 -3.74
CA SER A 147 18.35 -20.82 -2.30
C SER A 147 19.32 -19.86 -1.65
N GLY A 148 18.85 -19.19 -0.61
CA GLY A 148 19.61 -18.20 0.15
C GLY A 148 18.79 -16.93 0.31
N ASN A 149 19.40 -15.87 0.82
CA ASN A 149 18.73 -14.58 0.99
C ASN A 149 19.09 -13.69 -0.19
N ASP A 150 18.24 -13.70 -1.21
CA ASP A 150 18.53 -13.05 -2.48
C ASP A 150 17.94 -11.65 -2.56
N SER A 151 18.59 -10.80 -3.36
CA SER A 151 18.10 -9.49 -3.73
C SER A 151 17.86 -9.45 -5.23
N LEU A 152 16.59 -9.35 -5.63
CA LEU A 152 16.16 -9.53 -7.02
C LEU A 152 15.54 -8.24 -7.56
N ASP A 153 16.01 -7.76 -8.70
CA ASP A 153 15.45 -6.63 -9.45
C ASP A 153 15.17 -7.07 -10.89
N GLY A 154 13.92 -6.94 -11.35
CA GLY A 154 13.58 -7.19 -12.76
C GLY A 154 14.13 -6.09 -13.66
N GLY A 155 14.16 -4.86 -13.16
CA GLY A 155 14.50 -3.68 -13.94
C GLY A 155 13.29 -3.13 -14.71
N SER A 156 13.42 -2.84 -15.99
CA SER A 156 12.32 -2.29 -16.80
C SER A 156 11.75 -3.35 -17.73
N GLY A 157 10.44 -3.57 -17.69
CA GLY A 157 9.78 -4.52 -18.57
C GLY A 157 8.55 -5.09 -17.90
N ASN A 158 8.17 -6.32 -18.19
CA ASN A 158 7.20 -7.05 -17.37
C ASN A 158 7.88 -8.33 -16.94
N ASP A 159 8.32 -8.36 -15.69
CA ASP A 159 9.25 -9.36 -15.21
C ASP A 159 8.56 -10.42 -14.36
N SER A 160 9.20 -11.59 -14.23
CA SER A 160 8.75 -12.67 -13.36
C SER A 160 9.88 -13.05 -12.43
N LEU A 161 9.75 -12.69 -11.16
CA LEU A 161 10.78 -12.86 -10.14
C LEU A 161 10.31 -13.85 -9.07
N PHE A 162 11.10 -14.90 -8.87
CA PHE A 162 10.84 -15.98 -7.92
C PHE A 162 11.96 -16.02 -6.89
N GLY A 163 11.61 -15.84 -5.61
CA GLY A 163 12.57 -15.75 -4.50
C GLY A 163 13.22 -17.08 -4.15
N GLY A 164 12.53 -18.20 -4.36
CA GLY A 164 13.05 -19.49 -3.88
C GLY A 164 12.92 -19.65 -2.38
N THR A 165 13.90 -20.31 -1.78
CA THR A 165 13.97 -20.52 -0.33
C THR A 165 14.81 -19.44 0.33
N GLY A 166 14.36 -18.85 1.44
CA GLY A 166 15.18 -17.94 2.24
C GLY A 166 14.40 -16.73 2.74
N THR A 167 15.04 -15.58 2.79
CA THR A 167 14.42 -14.29 3.12
C THR A 167 14.87 -13.33 2.05
N ASN A 168 14.01 -13.14 1.05
CA ASN A 168 14.37 -12.46 -0.18
C ASN A 168 13.89 -11.01 -0.17
N ASN A 169 14.59 -10.18 -0.93
CA ASN A 169 14.28 -8.78 -1.13
C ASN A 169 14.06 -8.49 -2.61
N PHE A 170 12.82 -8.22 -3.00
CA PHE A 170 12.46 -7.76 -4.32
C PHE A 170 12.58 -6.23 -4.39
N ILE A 171 13.28 -5.74 -5.40
CA ILE A 171 13.37 -4.30 -5.69
C ILE A 171 12.24 -3.99 -6.67
N GLY A 172 11.20 -3.30 -6.20
CA GLY A 172 10.04 -2.98 -7.03
C GLY A 172 10.38 -1.92 -8.06
N SER A 173 10.46 -2.30 -9.34
CA SER A 173 10.92 -1.48 -10.46
C SER A 173 9.74 -1.06 -11.36
N SER A 174 10.01 -0.61 -12.60
CA SER A 174 8.94 -0.22 -13.52
C SER A 174 8.52 -1.41 -14.37
N GLY A 175 7.22 -1.60 -14.54
CA GLY A 175 6.73 -2.79 -15.21
C GLY A 175 5.43 -3.30 -14.63
N ASN A 176 4.86 -4.30 -15.30
CA ASN A 176 3.86 -5.14 -14.65
C ASN A 176 4.51 -6.46 -14.29
N ASP A 177 4.94 -6.57 -13.03
CA ASP A 177 5.84 -7.63 -12.60
C ASP A 177 5.08 -8.65 -11.75
N VAL A 178 5.49 -9.92 -11.81
CA VAL A 178 5.04 -10.97 -10.91
C VAL A 178 6.15 -11.26 -9.92
N LEU A 179 5.90 -11.00 -8.64
CA LEU A 179 6.87 -11.20 -7.56
C LEU A 179 6.37 -12.31 -6.64
N ASP A 180 7.03 -13.45 -6.67
CA ASP A 180 6.68 -14.61 -5.85
C ASP A 180 7.78 -14.90 -4.83
N GLY A 181 7.50 -14.64 -3.55
CA GLY A 181 8.44 -14.89 -2.45
C GLY A 181 8.76 -16.37 -2.22
N GLU A 182 7.87 -17.27 -2.66
CA GLU A 182 7.98 -18.71 -2.40
C GLU A 182 8.09 -19.08 -0.92
N GLU A 183 9.21 -19.66 -0.48
CA GLU A 183 9.40 -20.10 0.90
C GLU A 183 10.25 -19.08 1.66
N GLY A 184 9.67 -18.46 2.67
CA GLY A 184 10.44 -17.45 3.38
C GLY A 184 9.64 -16.42 4.13
N LYS A 185 10.33 -15.34 4.47
CA LYS A 185 9.72 -14.06 4.83
C LYS A 185 10.26 -13.02 3.90
N ASP A 186 9.47 -12.65 2.91
CA ASP A 186 9.98 -11.88 1.80
C ASP A 186 9.54 -10.42 1.89
N THR A 187 10.35 -9.56 1.31
CA THR A 187 10.15 -8.12 1.28
C THR A 187 10.12 -7.63 -0.15
N VAL A 188 9.16 -6.77 -0.49
CA VAL A 188 9.24 -5.94 -1.68
C VAL A 188 9.44 -4.48 -1.28
N ASP A 189 10.45 -3.88 -1.89
CA ASP A 189 10.91 -2.53 -1.60
C ASP A 189 10.67 -1.60 -2.81
N TYR A 190 9.70 -0.69 -2.67
CA TYR A 190 9.36 0.35 -3.64
C TYR A 190 10.02 1.69 -3.33
N THR A 191 10.96 1.74 -2.39
CA THR A 191 11.69 2.98 -2.09
C THR A 191 12.48 3.47 -3.30
N GLY A 192 12.54 4.79 -3.48
CA GLY A 192 13.26 5.40 -4.60
C GLY A 192 12.50 5.42 -5.93
N LEU A 193 11.24 4.95 -6.00
CA LEU A 193 10.39 5.17 -7.18
C LEU A 193 10.02 6.64 -7.39
N GLY A 194 10.16 7.48 -6.35
CA GLY A 194 9.87 8.91 -6.39
C GLY A 194 8.38 9.24 -6.52
N ARG A 195 7.49 8.27 -6.23
CA ARG A 195 6.04 8.40 -6.37
C ARG A 195 5.30 7.49 -5.41
N ALA A 196 4.05 7.83 -5.14
CA ALA A 196 3.16 7.01 -4.32
C ALA A 196 2.75 5.71 -5.02
N ILE A 197 2.59 4.65 -4.23
CA ILE A 197 2.00 3.38 -4.63
C ILE A 197 0.65 3.15 -3.95
N THR A 198 -0.17 2.28 -4.55
CA THR A 198 -1.43 1.80 -3.94
C THR A 198 -1.42 0.28 -3.83
N LEU A 199 -1.53 -0.24 -2.60
CA LEU A 199 -1.68 -1.67 -2.32
C LEU A 199 -3.16 -2.04 -2.29
N LEU A 200 -3.55 -3.02 -3.12
CA LEU A 200 -4.89 -3.58 -3.21
C LEU A 200 -4.99 -4.90 -2.42
N PRO A 201 -6.20 -5.30 -1.98
CA PRO A 201 -6.41 -6.48 -1.14
C PRO A 201 -6.07 -7.80 -1.85
N THR A 202 -5.98 -7.80 -3.18
CA THR A 202 -5.60 -8.96 -4.00
C THR A 202 -4.10 -9.20 -4.06
N GLY A 203 -3.28 -8.38 -3.37
CA GLY A 203 -1.82 -8.42 -3.50
C GLY A 203 -1.30 -7.65 -4.71
N ILE A 204 -2.15 -6.84 -5.36
CA ILE A 204 -1.72 -5.99 -6.48
C ILE A 204 -1.20 -4.66 -5.95
N VAL A 205 -0.03 -4.22 -6.43
CA VAL A 205 0.53 -2.89 -6.16
C VAL A 205 0.50 -2.05 -7.43
N ASN A 206 -0.28 -0.97 -7.42
CA ASN A 206 -0.29 0.00 -8.51
C ASN A 206 0.78 1.09 -8.30
N LYS A 207 1.70 1.24 -9.25
CA LYS A 207 2.86 2.14 -9.18
C LYS A 207 2.64 3.48 -9.89
N SER A 208 1.40 3.99 -9.92
CA SER A 208 1.06 5.33 -10.42
C SER A 208 1.69 5.66 -11.79
N GLY A 209 1.42 4.83 -12.79
CA GLY A 209 1.91 4.99 -14.18
C GLY A 209 3.22 4.28 -14.50
N LEU A 210 3.83 3.59 -13.54
CA LEU A 210 4.96 2.66 -13.80
C LEU A 210 4.51 1.19 -13.94
N GLY A 211 3.23 0.93 -14.14
CA GLY A 211 2.67 -0.44 -14.18
C GLY A 211 2.19 -0.94 -12.82
N GLN A 212 1.89 -2.24 -12.74
CA GLN A 212 1.27 -2.90 -11.59
C GLN A 212 1.94 -4.23 -11.28
N ASP A 213 2.25 -4.47 -10.02
CA ASP A 213 2.87 -5.73 -9.60
C ASP A 213 1.88 -6.65 -8.93
N GLU A 214 2.00 -7.94 -9.20
CA GLU A 214 1.31 -9.01 -8.51
C GLU A 214 2.24 -9.62 -7.45
N LEU A 215 1.87 -9.46 -6.18
CA LEU A 215 2.62 -9.99 -5.05
C LEU A 215 2.04 -11.32 -4.59
N ILE A 216 2.84 -12.37 -4.70
CA ILE A 216 2.52 -13.72 -4.29
C ILE A 216 3.46 -14.11 -3.14
N ARG A 217 2.90 -14.52 -2.00
CA ARG A 217 3.70 -14.97 -0.83
C ARG A 217 4.80 -13.97 -0.40
N VAL A 218 4.50 -12.67 -0.45
CA VAL A 218 5.39 -11.60 0.07
C VAL A 218 4.80 -11.00 1.33
N GLU A 219 5.56 -10.99 2.43
CA GLU A 219 5.06 -10.60 3.76
C GLU A 219 5.23 -9.11 4.05
N THR A 220 6.26 -8.48 3.50
CA THR A 220 6.59 -7.08 3.80
C THR A 220 6.55 -6.22 2.54
N ILE A 221 5.83 -5.10 2.61
CA ILE A 221 5.73 -4.12 1.53
C ILE A 221 6.23 -2.77 2.05
N ILE A 222 7.24 -2.20 1.40
CA ILE A 222 7.81 -0.91 1.76
C ILE A 222 7.51 0.09 0.64
N GLY A 223 6.70 1.11 0.92
CA GLY A 223 6.47 2.22 0.00
C GLY A 223 7.60 3.26 0.03
N ASP A 224 7.61 4.17 -0.93
CA ASP A 224 8.61 5.25 -0.95
C ASP A 224 8.32 6.31 0.13
N ALA A 225 9.33 6.68 0.91
CA ALA A 225 9.15 7.55 2.06
C ALA A 225 8.71 8.97 1.66
N GLY A 226 7.80 9.56 2.43
CA GLY A 226 7.26 10.90 2.17
C GLY A 226 6.26 10.97 1.01
N GLN A 227 5.95 9.85 0.36
CA GLN A 227 4.88 9.75 -0.62
C GLN A 227 3.55 9.38 0.04
N ALA A 228 2.45 9.75 -0.62
CA ALA A 228 1.09 9.43 -0.17
C ALA A 228 0.70 7.96 -0.46
N ASN A 229 1.52 7.01 -0.02
CA ASN A 229 1.28 5.59 -0.26
C ASN A 229 -0.03 5.15 0.42
N THR A 230 -0.82 4.37 -0.30
CA THR A 230 -2.20 4.06 0.07
C THR A 230 -2.43 2.57 0.18
N ILE A 231 -3.06 2.13 1.28
CA ILE A 231 -3.70 0.81 1.35
C ILE A 231 -5.15 1.02 0.93
N ASP A 232 -5.59 0.40 -0.16
CA ASP A 232 -6.94 0.57 -0.69
C ASP A 232 -7.68 -0.77 -0.70
N ALA A 233 -8.39 -1.05 0.39
CA ALA A 233 -9.19 -2.26 0.58
C ALA A 233 -10.63 -2.13 0.05
N SER A 234 -11.00 -0.98 -0.53
CA SER A 234 -12.38 -0.68 -0.93
C SER A 234 -12.93 -1.66 -1.97
N SER A 235 -12.05 -2.21 -2.82
CA SER A 235 -12.42 -3.19 -3.85
C SER A 235 -12.81 -4.56 -3.28
N ALA A 236 -12.47 -4.87 -2.03
CA ALA A 236 -12.90 -6.12 -1.39
C ALA A 236 -14.40 -6.12 -1.05
N GLY A 237 -15.01 -4.94 -0.96
CA GLY A 237 -16.42 -4.75 -0.63
C GLY A 237 -16.82 -5.53 0.63
N SER A 238 -18.05 -6.06 0.65
CA SER A 238 -18.57 -6.83 1.79
C SER A 238 -17.91 -8.22 1.97
N GLY A 239 -16.90 -8.55 1.15
CA GLY A 239 -16.15 -9.80 1.21
C GLY A 239 -15.00 -9.80 2.22
N ALA A 240 -14.61 -8.64 2.76
CA ALA A 240 -13.52 -8.55 3.74
C ALA A 240 -13.70 -7.41 4.76
N SER A 241 -12.90 -7.46 5.82
CA SER A 241 -12.53 -6.28 6.63
C SER A 241 -11.01 -6.19 6.75
N VAL A 242 -10.50 -5.03 7.17
CA VAL A 242 -9.10 -4.77 7.42
C VAL A 242 -8.85 -4.28 8.84
N ASN A 243 -7.75 -4.74 9.42
CA ASN A 243 -7.17 -4.18 10.64
C ASN A 243 -5.81 -3.58 10.26
N VAL A 244 -5.73 -2.25 10.23
CA VAL A 244 -4.52 -1.49 9.90
C VAL A 244 -4.03 -0.76 11.13
N ASN A 245 -2.72 -0.83 11.37
CA ASN A 245 -2.04 0.00 12.35
C ASN A 245 -0.71 0.49 11.77
N LEU A 246 -0.71 1.74 11.32
CA LEU A 246 0.45 2.35 10.66
C LEU A 246 1.59 2.61 11.67
N GLN A 247 1.30 2.96 12.93
CA GLN A 247 2.34 3.06 13.99
C GLN A 247 3.12 1.75 14.21
N LYS A 248 2.46 0.61 13.99
CA LYS A 248 3.03 -0.74 14.15
C LYS A 248 3.42 -1.38 12.83
N ASN A 249 3.29 -0.68 11.71
CA ASN A 249 3.53 -1.19 10.36
C ASN A 249 2.75 -2.49 10.06
N SER A 250 1.52 -2.64 10.56
CA SER A 250 0.76 -3.89 10.43
C SER A 250 -0.50 -3.73 9.58
N LEU A 251 -0.73 -4.67 8.68
CA LEU A 251 -1.95 -4.83 7.91
C LEU A 251 -2.44 -6.28 8.04
N GLN A 252 -3.68 -6.45 8.46
CA GLN A 252 -4.39 -7.72 8.41
C GLN A 252 -5.64 -7.58 7.56
N ILE A 253 -5.82 -8.48 6.59
CA ILE A 253 -7.00 -8.55 5.74
C ILE A 253 -7.77 -9.82 6.11
N ASN A 254 -9.00 -9.64 6.57
CA ASN A 254 -9.90 -10.70 7.02
C ASN A 254 -10.92 -11.00 5.93
N VAL A 255 -10.69 -12.03 5.13
CA VAL A 255 -11.59 -12.43 4.03
C VAL A 255 -12.70 -13.35 4.56
N VAL A 256 -13.95 -13.08 4.20
CA VAL A 256 -15.10 -13.92 4.57
C VAL A 256 -14.93 -15.32 3.98
N ASN A 257 -14.94 -16.34 4.84
CA ASN A 257 -14.69 -17.74 4.47
C ASN A 257 -13.35 -17.97 3.75
N GLY A 258 -12.39 -17.06 3.92
CA GLY A 258 -11.07 -17.12 3.31
C GLY A 258 -9.94 -17.11 4.35
N PRO A 259 -8.68 -17.22 3.90
CA PRO A 259 -7.54 -17.06 4.79
C PRO A 259 -7.44 -15.62 5.31
N VAL A 260 -6.87 -15.48 6.50
CA VAL A 260 -6.42 -14.19 7.01
C VAL A 260 -5.04 -13.90 6.43
N LEU A 261 -4.90 -12.78 5.75
CA LEU A 261 -3.62 -12.33 5.20
C LEU A 261 -3.01 -11.33 6.16
N ASN A 262 -1.80 -11.63 6.66
CA ASN A 262 -1.03 -10.71 7.50
C ASN A 262 0.15 -10.17 6.69
N ARG A 263 0.32 -8.85 6.70
CA ARG A 263 1.40 -8.15 6.02
C ARG A 263 2.02 -7.11 6.95
N THR A 264 3.31 -6.88 6.77
CA THR A 264 3.98 -5.69 7.28
C THR A 264 3.96 -4.63 6.19
N VAL A 265 3.56 -3.41 6.52
CA VAL A 265 3.45 -2.29 5.58
C VAL A 265 4.19 -1.09 6.14
N GLN A 266 5.15 -0.54 5.39
CA GLN A 266 5.96 0.60 5.82
C GLN A 266 5.82 1.77 4.86
N ASN A 267 5.90 2.99 5.40
CA ASN A 267 5.74 4.26 4.67
C ASN A 267 4.36 4.46 4.02
N PHE A 268 3.31 3.84 4.55
CA PHE A 268 1.92 4.10 4.15
C PHE A 268 1.32 5.15 5.07
N VAL A 269 0.59 6.11 4.49
CA VAL A 269 -0.06 7.21 5.23
C VAL A 269 -1.56 7.32 4.94
N ASN A 270 -2.04 6.61 3.93
CA ASN A 270 -3.45 6.60 3.56
C ASN A 270 -4.02 5.19 3.67
N VAL A 271 -5.26 5.10 4.13
CA VAL A 271 -6.01 3.84 4.23
C VAL A 271 -7.44 4.07 3.76
N LYS A 272 -7.92 3.20 2.88
CA LYS A 272 -9.35 3.03 2.62
C LYS A 272 -9.72 1.61 3.03
N GLY A 273 -10.67 1.49 3.95
CA GLY A 273 -11.17 0.21 4.41
C GLY A 273 -12.06 -0.48 3.38
N ALA A 274 -12.59 -1.63 3.78
CA ALA A 274 -13.40 -2.52 2.97
C ALA A 274 -14.90 -2.22 3.16
N GLY A 275 -15.75 -3.22 2.93
CA GLY A 275 -17.21 -3.09 3.06
C GLY A 275 -17.79 -3.77 4.30
N ARG A 276 -16.96 -4.08 5.30
CA ARG A 276 -17.36 -4.57 6.62
C ARG A 276 -16.56 -3.77 7.66
N ASN A 277 -17.00 -3.86 8.92
CA ASN A 277 -16.36 -3.18 10.05
C ASN A 277 -14.83 -3.31 10.07
N ASP A 278 -14.17 -2.19 9.87
CA ASP A 278 -12.73 -2.05 9.81
C ASP A 278 -12.16 -1.46 11.11
N THR A 279 -10.90 -1.73 11.37
CA THR A 279 -10.11 -1.03 12.39
C THR A 279 -8.92 -0.36 11.72
N ILE A 280 -8.88 0.96 11.74
CA ILE A 280 -7.85 1.74 11.06
C ILE A 280 -7.18 2.66 12.08
N ILE A 281 -5.87 2.49 12.26
CA ILE A 281 -5.06 3.35 13.12
C ILE A 281 -3.97 3.97 12.26
N GLY A 282 -3.96 5.29 12.20
CA GLY A 282 -2.94 6.13 11.56
C GLY A 282 -1.58 6.03 12.24
N ASP A 283 -0.67 6.93 11.89
CA ASP A 283 0.65 7.08 12.51
C ASP A 283 0.82 8.48 13.09
N ASN A 284 2.05 9.00 13.16
CA ASN A 284 2.29 10.37 13.61
C ASN A 284 2.40 11.37 12.44
N ASN A 285 2.18 10.89 11.20
CA ASN A 285 2.12 11.73 10.01
C ASN A 285 0.68 12.14 9.76
N SER A 286 0.48 13.18 8.93
CA SER A 286 -0.87 13.54 8.49
C SER A 286 -1.44 12.46 7.57
N ASN A 287 -2.45 11.73 8.04
CA ASN A 287 -3.04 10.59 7.35
C ASN A 287 -4.37 10.95 6.65
N GLN A 288 -4.70 10.20 5.60
CA GLN A 288 -6.06 10.17 5.05
C GLN A 288 -6.68 8.79 5.28
N LEU A 289 -7.65 8.73 6.18
CA LEU A 289 -8.25 7.50 6.66
C LEU A 289 -9.73 7.48 6.29
N THR A 290 -10.14 6.46 5.54
CA THR A 290 -11.54 6.23 5.14
C THR A 290 -11.95 4.84 5.61
N GLY A 291 -13.03 4.73 6.38
CA GLY A 291 -13.56 3.46 6.88
C GLY A 291 -14.17 2.64 5.75
N GLY A 292 -15.16 3.19 5.06
CA GLY A 292 -15.76 2.53 3.90
C GLY A 292 -17.22 2.22 4.13
N ALA A 293 -17.60 0.95 4.06
CA ALA A 293 -18.94 0.54 4.49
C ALA A 293 -18.82 -0.39 5.70
N GLY A 294 -19.78 -0.31 6.61
CA GLY A 294 -19.71 -1.02 7.89
C GLY A 294 -19.46 -0.05 9.03
N SER A 295 -19.53 -0.57 10.27
CA SER A 295 -19.29 0.25 11.47
C SER A 295 -17.81 0.21 11.82
N ASP A 296 -17.11 1.29 11.48
CA ASP A 296 -15.66 1.33 11.48
C ASP A 296 -15.09 2.00 12.74
N ASN A 297 -13.88 1.59 13.14
CA ASN A 297 -13.14 2.23 14.22
C ASN A 297 -11.89 2.87 13.64
N ILE A 298 -11.85 4.21 13.61
CA ILE A 298 -10.78 4.97 12.98
C ILE A 298 -10.11 5.86 14.01
N THR A 299 -8.78 5.79 14.09
CA THR A 299 -7.95 6.65 14.94
C THR A 299 -6.84 7.28 14.11
N GLY A 300 -6.75 8.61 14.05
CA GLY A 300 -5.66 9.32 13.37
C GLY A 300 -4.32 9.18 14.07
N ALA A 301 -4.34 9.29 15.40
CA ALA A 301 -3.21 9.21 16.32
C ALA A 301 -2.41 10.52 16.43
N GLY A 302 -1.51 10.85 15.51
CA GLY A 302 -0.77 12.11 15.56
C GLY A 302 -0.60 12.72 14.17
N GLY A 303 -0.51 14.04 14.08
CA GLY A 303 -0.49 14.73 12.79
C GLY A 303 -1.85 15.39 12.50
N ASN A 304 -2.00 15.98 11.32
CA ASN A 304 -3.27 16.62 10.94
C ASN A 304 -4.05 15.66 10.06
N ASP A 305 -4.92 14.87 10.67
CA ASP A 305 -5.54 13.75 9.98
C ASP A 305 -6.82 14.16 9.27
N THR A 306 -7.12 13.52 8.13
CA THR A 306 -8.44 13.58 7.50
C THR A 306 -9.13 12.24 7.67
N ILE A 307 -10.24 12.25 8.41
CA ILE A 307 -10.96 11.05 8.80
C ILE A 307 -12.36 11.08 8.21
N VAL A 308 -12.68 10.04 7.43
CA VAL A 308 -14.00 9.81 6.84
C VAL A 308 -14.46 8.43 7.31
N GLY A 309 -15.57 8.34 8.05
CA GLY A 309 -16.07 7.01 8.45
C GLY A 309 -16.61 6.23 7.25
N VAL A 310 -17.46 6.87 6.44
CA VAL A 310 -18.03 6.23 5.24
C VAL A 310 -17.18 6.38 3.97
N ASP A 311 -17.44 5.53 2.97
CA ASP A 311 -16.99 5.75 1.59
C ASP A 311 -17.80 6.90 0.96
N PRO A 312 -17.16 8.03 0.60
CA PRO A 312 -17.84 9.19 0.00
C PRO A 312 -18.45 8.89 -1.37
N ASN A 313 -18.02 7.81 -2.04
CA ASN A 313 -18.56 7.38 -3.32
C ASN A 313 -19.67 6.33 -3.19
N SER A 314 -19.94 5.85 -1.98
CA SER A 314 -20.99 4.87 -1.75
C SER A 314 -22.37 5.49 -2.02
N LYS A 315 -23.10 4.88 -2.97
CA LYS A 315 -24.50 5.25 -3.26
C LYS A 315 -25.48 4.76 -2.18
N LYS A 316 -24.99 4.00 -1.20
CA LYS A 316 -25.76 3.35 -0.14
C LYS A 316 -24.88 3.21 1.10
N PRO A 317 -24.71 4.26 1.93
CA PRO A 317 -24.30 4.05 3.32
C PRO A 317 -25.26 3.02 3.95
N GLY A 318 -24.74 2.22 4.88
CA GLY A 318 -25.37 1.00 5.38
C GLY A 318 -26.73 1.20 6.06
N VAL A 319 -27.20 0.18 6.78
CA VAL A 319 -28.30 0.33 7.74
C VAL A 319 -27.70 0.12 9.12
N ASN A 320 -27.79 1.13 9.97
CA ASN A 320 -27.23 1.17 11.33
C ASN A 320 -25.70 1.23 11.34
N GLU A 321 -25.14 1.99 10.43
CA GLU A 321 -23.71 2.24 10.30
C GLU A 321 -23.25 3.23 11.38
N ILE A 322 -22.39 2.76 12.29
CA ILE A 322 -21.86 3.58 13.39
C ILE A 322 -20.34 3.62 13.27
N ASP A 323 -19.82 4.76 12.87
CA ASP A 323 -18.37 4.95 12.77
C ASP A 323 -17.84 5.67 13.99
N VAL A 324 -16.83 5.09 14.62
CA VAL A 324 -16.15 5.65 15.78
C VAL A 324 -14.86 6.33 15.31
N LEU A 325 -14.84 7.65 15.37
CA LEU A 325 -13.78 8.49 14.84
C LEU A 325 -13.02 9.14 16.01
N THR A 326 -11.71 8.98 16.01
CA THR A 326 -10.80 9.58 16.99
C THR A 326 -9.70 10.30 16.23
N GLY A 327 -9.53 11.60 16.43
CA GLY A 327 -8.50 12.39 15.76
C GLY A 327 -7.12 12.06 16.32
N GLY A 328 -6.95 12.28 17.62
CA GLY A 328 -5.68 12.19 18.31
C GLY A 328 -5.05 13.56 18.51
N ALA A 329 -3.76 13.66 18.24
CA ALA A 329 -2.98 14.88 18.43
C ALA A 329 -2.72 15.60 17.11
N GLY A 330 -3.22 16.82 16.97
CA GLY A 330 -2.97 17.67 15.82
C GLY A 330 -4.23 18.44 15.47
N ALA A 331 -4.29 18.98 14.25
CA ALA A 331 -5.47 19.66 13.73
C ALA A 331 -6.22 18.74 12.78
N ASP A 332 -7.16 17.98 13.33
CA ASP A 332 -7.83 16.89 12.64
C ASP A 332 -9.09 17.36 11.94
N LYS A 333 -9.45 16.68 10.85
CA LYS A 333 -10.60 16.98 10.01
C LYS A 333 -11.51 15.76 9.90
N PHE A 334 -12.68 15.85 10.51
CA PHE A 334 -13.74 14.85 10.41
C PHE A 334 -14.68 15.20 9.26
N VAL A 335 -14.78 14.34 8.25
CA VAL A 335 -15.59 14.59 7.05
C VAL A 335 -16.92 13.87 7.14
N ILE A 336 -17.99 14.65 7.33
CA ILE A 336 -19.37 14.17 7.46
C ILE A 336 -20.22 14.58 6.23
N GLY A 337 -19.58 15.14 5.19
CA GLY A 337 -20.21 15.47 3.92
C GLY A 337 -19.23 16.14 2.95
N ASP A 338 -19.57 16.12 1.67
CA ASP A 338 -18.84 16.79 0.60
C ASP A 338 -19.70 17.81 -0.16
N SER A 339 -19.17 18.39 -1.23
CA SER A 339 -19.90 19.36 -2.08
C SER A 339 -21.17 18.82 -2.74
N LYS A 340 -21.37 17.50 -2.76
CA LYS A 340 -22.50 16.83 -3.41
C LYS A 340 -23.53 16.31 -2.40
N ASN A 341 -23.08 15.68 -1.33
CA ASN A 341 -23.96 14.99 -0.39
C ASN A 341 -23.50 15.15 1.07
N PRO A 342 -24.45 15.30 2.02
CA PRO A 342 -24.19 14.93 3.40
C PRO A 342 -24.01 13.42 3.54
N TYR A 343 -23.19 12.99 4.49
CA TYR A 343 -23.01 11.58 4.84
C TYR A 343 -23.92 11.19 6.00
N TYR A 344 -24.06 9.88 6.26
CA TYR A 344 -24.95 9.32 7.30
C TYR A 344 -26.43 9.71 7.15
N VAL A 345 -26.89 9.79 5.92
CA VAL A 345 -28.30 10.03 5.60
C VAL A 345 -29.02 8.71 5.35
N GLY A 346 -29.27 7.96 6.42
CA GLY A 346 -29.84 6.61 6.35
C GLY A 346 -31.16 6.50 5.58
N ARG A 347 -31.50 5.26 5.17
CA ARG A 347 -32.74 4.96 4.43
C ARG A 347 -34.01 4.99 5.28
N GLY A 348 -33.91 5.34 6.57
CA GLY A 348 -35.04 5.32 7.51
C GLY A 348 -35.58 3.90 7.67
N GLY A 349 -34.94 3.09 8.52
CA GLY A 349 -35.56 1.84 8.96
C GLY A 349 -36.88 2.15 9.68
N PHE A 350 -37.89 1.30 9.50
CA PHE A 350 -39.22 1.41 10.13
C PHE A 350 -39.15 1.48 11.69
N LEU A 351 -37.99 1.18 12.28
CA LEU A 351 -37.73 1.10 13.73
C LEU A 351 -36.60 2.03 14.25
N GLY A 352 -36.13 3.01 13.46
CA GLY A 352 -35.39 4.16 14.01
C GLY A 352 -33.95 3.94 14.50
N LEU A 353 -33.22 2.97 13.95
CA LEU A 353 -31.77 2.92 14.11
C LEU A 353 -31.14 3.71 12.95
N ASN A 354 -30.47 4.81 13.29
CA ASN A 354 -29.91 5.77 12.33
C ASN A 354 -28.40 5.57 12.20
N ASP A 355 -27.86 5.80 11.01
CA ASP A 355 -26.42 5.84 10.77
C ASP A 355 -25.84 7.12 11.39
N TYR A 356 -24.68 7.07 12.04
CA TYR A 356 -24.01 8.28 12.55
C TYR A 356 -22.51 8.08 12.79
N ALA A 357 -21.76 9.18 12.75
CA ALA A 357 -20.39 9.23 13.25
C ALA A 357 -20.33 9.59 14.74
N LEU A 358 -19.55 8.88 15.53
CA LEU A 358 -19.19 9.22 16.90
C LEU A 358 -17.76 9.77 16.94
N VAL A 359 -17.61 11.07 17.17
CA VAL A 359 -16.31 11.74 17.33
C VAL A 359 -15.91 11.80 18.80
N LYS A 360 -14.86 11.06 19.18
CA LYS A 360 -14.52 10.74 20.58
C LYS A 360 -13.62 11.74 21.31
N ASP A 361 -12.86 12.56 20.61
CA ASP A 361 -11.82 13.40 21.20
C ASP A 361 -11.68 14.76 20.52
N PHE A 362 -12.77 15.24 19.91
CA PHE A 362 -12.80 16.52 19.20
C PHE A 362 -12.30 17.69 20.06
N GLN A 363 -11.31 18.41 19.55
CA GLN A 363 -10.70 19.59 20.17
C GLN A 363 -11.19 20.86 19.48
N SER A 364 -12.23 21.48 20.04
CA SER A 364 -12.77 22.74 19.53
C SER A 364 -11.70 23.84 19.44
N GLY A 365 -11.71 24.60 18.34
CA GLY A 365 -10.70 25.60 18.01
C GLY A 365 -9.52 25.06 17.20
N THR A 366 -9.23 23.76 17.32
CA THR A 366 -8.13 23.08 16.62
C THR A 366 -8.69 22.23 15.48
N ASP A 367 -9.58 21.29 15.80
CA ASP A 367 -10.16 20.35 14.85
C ASP A 367 -11.26 20.98 14.01
N LYS A 368 -11.60 20.31 12.90
CA LYS A 368 -12.63 20.73 11.96
C LYS A 368 -13.61 19.62 11.63
N ILE A 369 -14.87 20.01 11.43
CA ILE A 369 -15.93 19.15 10.90
C ILE A 369 -16.32 19.67 9.53
N GLN A 370 -16.13 18.86 8.49
CA GLN A 370 -16.58 19.19 7.14
C GLN A 370 -18.02 18.71 6.92
N LEU A 371 -18.85 19.60 6.37
CA LEU A 371 -20.26 19.40 6.09
C LEU A 371 -20.60 19.81 4.66
N HIS A 372 -21.67 19.25 4.11
CA HIS A 372 -22.21 19.61 2.81
C HIS A 372 -22.94 20.95 2.86
N LYS A 373 -22.62 21.88 1.96
CA LYS A 373 -23.35 23.14 1.84
C LYS A 373 -24.74 22.92 1.24
N GLY A 374 -25.78 23.44 1.91
CA GLY A 374 -27.17 23.43 1.41
C GLY A 374 -28.08 22.39 2.08
N SER A 375 -27.55 21.61 3.04
CA SER A 375 -28.38 20.76 3.90
C SER A 375 -29.07 21.52 5.02
N ASN A 376 -30.25 21.02 5.44
CA ASN A 376 -31.03 21.54 6.56
C ASN A 376 -30.56 20.93 7.88
N TYR A 377 -29.38 21.35 8.35
CA TYR A 377 -28.82 20.88 9.60
C TYR A 377 -29.54 21.45 10.83
N ILE A 378 -29.58 20.66 11.90
CA ILE A 378 -29.90 21.05 13.28
C ILE A 378 -28.60 20.87 14.08
N PHE A 379 -28.18 21.92 14.78
CA PHE A 379 -26.96 21.94 15.57
C PHE A 379 -27.31 21.92 17.06
N GLY A 380 -26.94 20.85 17.75
CA GLY A 380 -26.97 20.75 19.21
C GLY A 380 -25.60 21.01 19.83
N SER A 381 -25.53 21.09 21.17
CA SER A 381 -24.27 21.36 21.88
C SER A 381 -23.17 20.30 21.66
N ASN A 382 -23.57 19.07 21.35
CA ASN A 382 -22.69 17.92 21.14
C ASN A 382 -23.15 17.00 20.01
N PHE A 383 -24.05 17.46 19.15
CA PHE A 383 -24.52 16.68 18.00
C PHE A 383 -24.82 17.57 16.79
N ILE A 384 -24.80 16.96 15.62
CA ILE A 384 -25.26 17.53 14.35
C ILE A 384 -26.27 16.55 13.76
N ALA A 385 -27.40 17.05 13.30
CA ALA A 385 -28.47 16.25 12.71
C ALA A 385 -28.99 16.88 11.41
N ILE A 386 -29.66 16.09 10.57
CA ILE A 386 -30.32 16.56 9.34
C ILE A 386 -31.83 16.42 9.47
N LYS A 387 -32.55 17.50 9.15
CA LYS A 387 -34.01 17.49 9.09
C LYS A 387 -34.47 16.84 7.78
N LYS A 388 -35.01 15.62 7.85
CA LYS A 388 -35.75 14.98 6.74
C LYS A 388 -37.27 15.19 6.89
N GLY A 389 -37.95 15.44 5.77
CA GLY A 389 -39.34 15.87 5.75
C GLY A 389 -40.34 14.79 6.19
N PHE A 390 -41.01 15.04 7.32
CA PHE A 390 -42.48 14.89 7.52
C PHE A 390 -42.94 15.49 8.86
N LEU A 391 -42.04 15.88 9.76
CA LEU A 391 -42.39 16.52 11.03
C LEU A 391 -42.18 18.03 10.97
N SER A 392 -43.30 18.75 10.98
CA SER A 392 -43.37 20.16 11.28
C SER A 392 -43.03 20.36 12.76
N PHE A 393 -41.83 20.86 13.04
CA PHE A 393 -41.65 21.65 14.25
C PHE A 393 -42.67 22.79 14.15
N LYS A 394 -43.61 22.88 15.09
CA LYS A 394 -44.33 24.14 15.32
C LYS A 394 -43.28 25.12 15.83
N THR A 395 -42.64 25.82 14.90
CA THR A 395 -41.73 26.93 15.21
C THR A 395 -42.59 28.11 15.65
N SER A 396 -42.94 28.16 16.93
CA SER A 396 -43.11 29.46 17.59
C SER A 396 -41.77 30.11 17.90
N ASP A 397 -40.65 29.39 17.77
CA ASP A 397 -39.31 29.93 17.97
C ASP A 397 -38.67 30.39 16.66
N THR A 398 -38.38 31.69 16.63
CA THR A 398 -37.87 32.48 15.50
C THR A 398 -36.33 32.48 15.42
N SER A 399 -35.64 31.43 15.88
CA SER A 399 -34.18 31.48 16.08
C SER A 399 -33.37 30.29 15.55
N ILE A 400 -33.87 29.53 14.58
CA ILE A 400 -33.06 28.52 13.88
C ILE A 400 -32.30 29.20 12.73
N ALA A 401 -31.02 29.49 12.92
CA ALA A 401 -30.16 29.93 11.82
C ALA A 401 -29.94 28.76 10.84
N SER A 402 -30.29 28.94 9.57
CA SER A 402 -30.02 27.94 8.54
C SER A 402 -28.50 27.74 8.38
N ALA A 403 -28.08 26.55 7.92
CA ALA A 403 -26.67 26.27 7.60
C ALA A 403 -26.08 27.33 6.65
N GLU A 404 -26.90 27.89 5.75
CA GLU A 404 -26.52 28.96 4.85
C GLU A 404 -26.27 30.30 5.57
N GLN A 405 -27.08 30.63 6.59
CA GLN A 405 -26.87 31.82 7.43
C GLN A 405 -25.62 31.66 8.30
N ILE A 406 -25.36 30.47 8.84
CA ILE A 406 -24.16 30.14 9.62
C ILE A 406 -22.91 30.25 8.74
N ALA A 407 -22.94 29.68 7.53
CA ALA A 407 -21.85 29.76 6.56
C ALA A 407 -21.56 31.21 6.12
N LYS A 408 -22.61 32.03 5.90
CA LYS A 408 -22.47 33.47 5.61
C LYS A 408 -21.89 34.25 6.80
N ASN A 409 -22.28 33.92 8.02
CA ASN A 409 -21.76 34.56 9.23
C ASN A 409 -20.27 34.25 9.43
N ILE A 410 -19.82 33.02 9.13
CA ILE A 410 -18.40 32.62 9.14
C ILE A 410 -17.63 33.38 8.06
N ALA A 411 -18.12 33.36 6.81
CA ALA A 411 -17.46 34.01 5.67
C ALA A 411 -17.36 35.54 5.81
N GLY A 412 -18.28 36.16 6.56
CA GLY A 412 -18.32 37.61 6.79
C GLY A 412 -17.43 38.12 7.92
N GLY A 413 -16.63 37.27 8.59
CA GLY A 413 -15.67 37.70 9.62
C GLY A 413 -16.30 38.29 10.89
N LYS A 414 -17.58 38.01 11.17
CA LYS A 414 -18.27 38.43 12.40
C LYS A 414 -17.90 37.55 13.61
N SER A 415 -16.61 37.24 13.77
CA SER A 415 -16.10 36.28 14.77
C SER A 415 -15.60 36.94 16.06
N ASN A 416 -15.71 38.25 16.22
CA ASN A 416 -15.04 38.93 17.33
C ASN A 416 -15.95 39.10 18.55
N GLY A 417 -15.68 38.27 19.55
CA GLY A 417 -16.05 38.52 20.93
C GLY A 417 -17.17 37.62 21.42
N VAL A 418 -16.80 36.67 22.29
CA VAL A 418 -17.58 36.18 23.43
C VAL A 418 -19.08 36.00 23.20
N GLN A 419 -19.52 34.74 23.18
CA GLN A 419 -20.89 34.33 23.50
C GLN A 419 -22.00 35.00 22.67
N SER A 420 -22.13 34.60 21.41
CA SER A 420 -23.45 34.18 20.95
C SER A 420 -23.43 32.66 20.93
N GLN A 421 -23.40 32.02 22.11
CA GLN A 421 -24.57 31.23 22.54
C GLN A 421 -25.52 31.01 21.36
N LEU A 422 -25.48 29.81 20.79
CA LEU A 422 -26.73 29.12 20.45
C LEU A 422 -27.65 29.39 21.65
N THR A 423 -28.53 30.39 21.54
CA THR A 423 -29.29 30.87 22.68
C THR A 423 -30.16 29.73 23.15
N THR A 424 -30.00 29.37 24.42
CA THR A 424 -30.81 28.39 25.13
C THR A 424 -32.29 28.71 24.93
N GLY A 425 -32.91 27.89 24.07
CA GLY A 425 -34.30 27.95 23.62
C GLY A 425 -34.69 26.65 22.92
N ASP A 426 -33.77 26.03 22.15
CA ASP A 426 -33.95 24.69 21.61
C ASP A 426 -33.48 23.63 22.63
N SER A 427 -34.42 22.82 23.14
CA SER A 427 -34.33 22.17 24.46
C SER A 427 -33.08 21.32 24.73
N LEU A 428 -32.18 21.86 25.56
CA LEU A 428 -31.25 21.15 26.42
C LEU A 428 -32.01 20.53 27.60
N LYS A 429 -32.38 19.25 27.48
CA LYS A 429 -32.32 18.35 28.63
C LYS A 429 -31.29 17.29 28.30
N SER A 430 -30.48 16.95 29.30
CA SER A 430 -29.66 15.75 29.36
C SER A 430 -30.52 14.52 29.04
N VAL A 431 -30.73 14.25 27.76
CA VAL A 431 -31.32 13.00 27.32
C VAL A 431 -30.14 12.12 27.04
N GLN A 432 -29.82 11.25 28.01
CA GLN A 432 -29.23 9.96 27.71
C GLN A 432 -29.97 9.42 26.48
N ILE A 433 -29.29 9.28 25.35
CA ILE A 433 -29.92 9.07 24.04
C ILE A 433 -30.92 7.90 24.15
N VAL A 434 -32.21 8.20 24.01
CA VAL A 434 -33.27 7.21 23.84
C VAL A 434 -33.64 7.21 22.35
N PRO A 435 -33.66 6.06 21.67
CA PRO A 435 -33.81 5.97 20.22
C PRO A 435 -35.26 6.16 19.79
N ASN A 436 -35.73 7.41 19.69
CA ASN A 436 -37.02 7.69 19.07
C ASN A 436 -37.14 9.13 18.53
N PHE A 437 -36.27 9.51 17.59
CA PHE A 437 -36.31 10.82 16.93
C PHE A 437 -36.65 10.72 15.44
N GLY A 438 -37.44 11.67 14.93
CA GLY A 438 -37.83 11.81 13.52
C GLY A 438 -36.85 12.62 12.67
N PHE A 439 -35.54 12.52 12.95
CA PHE A 439 -34.45 13.12 12.19
C PHE A 439 -33.24 12.18 12.18
N ASP A 440 -32.37 12.32 11.17
CA ASP A 440 -31.12 11.54 11.09
C ASP A 440 -30.03 12.29 11.84
N VAL A 441 -29.44 11.67 12.86
CA VAL A 441 -28.24 12.19 13.53
C VAL A 441 -27.07 11.84 12.64
N ILE A 442 -26.25 12.81 12.26
CA ILE A 442 -25.10 12.54 11.38
C ILE A 442 -23.78 12.50 12.15
N ALA A 443 -23.71 13.19 13.29
CA ALA A 443 -22.53 13.20 14.14
C ALA A 443 -22.89 13.44 15.61
N ILE A 444 -22.24 12.70 16.50
CA ILE A 444 -22.16 12.96 17.94
C ILE A 444 -20.72 13.35 18.25
N VAL A 445 -20.52 14.50 18.90
CA VAL A 445 -19.21 15.10 19.17
C VAL A 445 -19.04 15.20 20.67
N SER A 446 -18.31 14.25 21.25
CA SER A 446 -18.16 14.07 22.70
C SER A 446 -17.69 15.33 23.46
N GLY A 447 -16.75 16.10 22.88
CA GLY A 447 -16.23 17.35 23.44
C GLY A 447 -17.07 18.61 23.14
N GLY A 448 -18.13 18.48 22.33
CA GLY A 448 -18.83 19.62 21.73
C GLY A 448 -18.00 20.31 20.65
N TYR A 449 -18.54 21.39 20.07
CA TYR A 449 -17.90 22.17 19.00
C TYR A 449 -18.42 23.61 18.99
N ASN A 450 -17.70 24.49 18.29
CA ASN A 450 -18.07 25.89 18.07
C ASN A 450 -18.32 26.16 16.57
N GLN A 451 -18.92 27.30 16.25
CA GLN A 451 -19.20 27.68 14.85
C GLN A 451 -17.93 27.72 13.98
N GLY A 452 -16.79 28.17 14.53
CA GLY A 452 -15.51 28.23 13.81
C GLY A 452 -14.90 26.87 13.49
N ASP A 453 -15.45 25.79 14.05
CA ASP A 453 -15.00 24.42 13.81
C ASP A 453 -15.68 23.80 12.58
N LEU A 454 -16.75 24.42 12.10
CA LEU A 454 -17.53 23.92 10.97
C LEU A 454 -17.01 24.47 9.65
N SER A 455 -16.76 23.57 8.70
CA SER A 455 -16.41 23.91 7.31
C SER A 455 -17.50 23.40 6.38
N PHE A 456 -18.13 24.31 5.64
CA PHE A 456 -19.13 23.95 4.62
C PHE A 456 -18.50 23.97 3.23
N VAL A 457 -18.62 22.87 2.50
CA VAL A 457 -18.06 22.70 1.15
C VAL A 457 -19.12 22.53 0.07
#